data_AF-A0A8H4TPH4-F1
#
_entry.id   AF-A0A8H4TPH4-F1
#
_cell.length_a   1.000
_cell.length_b   1.000
_cell.length_c   1.000
_cell.angle_alpha   90.00
_cell.angle_beta   90.00
_cell.angle_gamma   90.00
#
_symmetry.space_group_name_H-M   'P 1'
#
loop_
_entity.id
_entity.type
_entity.pdbx_description
1 polymer ?
#
loop_
_entity_poly.entity_id
_entity_poly.type
_entity_poly.pdbx_seq_one_letter_code
_entity_poly.pdbx_strand_id
1 'polypeptide(L)'
;MNTYMNPCPKRSKLPPGTQHSSTNSKALNLSRHLQNAEVQPNHPCTTARGTLRVLRRRHPPSPEELAPSASFNVDVAAPPAALIDIWEGVSSGAQSFSLESDGKIAFDAPQGFRVRLDLIEIGNGCIERIHVAEPFRGASVASMSDLLRLRAVTVVERGSDGEVDDFRWLLECVARGGQVLPGLDNQELEYVMGAGACLGVLDRLVLTAVLGANNGAAACSLL
;
A
#
# COMPACT_ATOMS: atom_id res chain seq x y z
N MET A 1 -1.23 52.42 -36.68
CA MET A 1 0.14 51.87 -36.52
C MET A 1 0.67 52.31 -35.16
N ASN A 2 1.05 51.33 -34.31
CA ASN A 2 1.69 51.37 -32.97
C ASN A 2 0.94 52.10 -31.83
N THR A 3 0.29 51.48 -30.83
CA THR A 3 0.75 50.69 -29.63
C THR A 3 1.92 51.28 -28.83
N TYR A 4 1.70 51.62 -27.54
CA TYR A 4 2.11 50.81 -26.37
C TYR A 4 1.66 51.42 -25.01
N MET A 5 0.94 50.59 -24.23
CA MET A 5 0.91 50.39 -22.76
C MET A 5 0.77 51.55 -21.75
N ASN A 6 -0.37 51.54 -21.04
CA ASN A 6 -0.54 52.08 -19.68
C ASN A 6 -0.82 50.92 -18.70
N PRO A 7 -0.27 50.92 -17.47
CA PRO A 7 -0.55 49.89 -16.47
C PRO A 7 -1.81 50.22 -15.68
N CYS A 8 -2.65 49.22 -15.41
CA CYS A 8 -3.84 49.33 -14.56
C CYS A 8 -3.74 48.36 -13.36
N PRO A 9 -4.46 48.63 -12.25
CA PRO A 9 -3.95 48.49 -10.88
C PRO A 9 -4.18 47.11 -10.25
N LYS A 10 -3.27 46.73 -9.34
CA LYS A 10 -3.42 45.57 -8.45
C LYS A 10 -4.44 45.85 -7.35
N ARG A 11 -5.51 45.05 -7.28
CA ARG A 11 -6.50 45.03 -6.19
C ARG A 11 -6.42 43.70 -5.40
N SER A 12 -6.46 43.88 -4.07
CA SER A 12 -7.04 43.05 -3.00
C SER A 12 -6.57 41.61 -2.71
N LYS A 13 -6.21 41.43 -1.44
CA LYS A 13 -6.05 40.18 -0.67
C LYS A 13 -7.34 39.34 -0.59
N LEU A 14 -7.20 38.01 -0.53
CA LEU A 14 -8.11 37.00 0.06
C LEU A 14 -7.25 35.76 0.48
N PRO A 15 -7.74 34.83 1.35
CA PRO A 15 -7.05 34.30 2.53
C PRO A 15 -6.34 32.94 2.30
N PRO A 16 -5.55 32.43 3.28
CA PRO A 16 -4.98 31.09 3.18
C PRO A 16 -6.05 30.04 3.52
N GLY A 17 -6.33 29.17 2.56
CA GLY A 17 -7.28 28.05 2.68
C GLY A 17 -6.60 26.73 2.32
N THR A 18 -6.55 25.86 3.30
CA THR A 18 -6.02 24.49 3.38
C THR A 18 -6.38 23.57 2.22
N GLN A 19 -5.41 22.81 1.67
CA GLN A 19 -5.65 21.51 1.04
C GLN A 19 -4.48 20.52 1.26
N HIS A 20 -4.49 19.83 2.40
CA HIS A 20 -3.80 18.56 2.62
C HIS A 20 -4.81 17.57 3.23
N SER A 21 -5.63 16.88 2.41
CA SER A 21 -6.63 15.93 2.95
C SER A 21 -7.21 14.89 1.97
N SER A 22 -6.84 14.85 0.70
CA SER A 22 -7.59 14.05 -0.29
C SER A 22 -7.28 12.55 -0.25
N THR A 23 -6.00 12.16 -0.15
CA THR A 23 -5.56 10.75 -0.20
C THR A 23 -5.87 9.99 1.09
N ASN A 24 -5.70 10.63 2.25
CA ASN A 24 -6.08 10.03 3.52
C ASN A 24 -7.59 9.75 3.55
N SER A 25 -8.45 10.65 3.05
CA SER A 25 -9.92 10.52 3.05
C SER A 25 -10.48 9.34 2.25
N LYS A 26 -9.71 8.77 1.33
CA LYS A 26 -10.16 7.65 0.48
C LYS A 26 -9.83 6.28 1.10
N ALA A 27 -8.60 6.10 1.61
CA ALA A 27 -8.23 4.93 2.42
C ALA A 27 -9.15 4.78 3.66
N LEU A 28 -9.58 5.92 4.18
CA LEU A 28 -10.52 6.05 5.29
C LEU A 28 -11.87 5.36 5.11
N ASN A 29 -12.40 5.36 3.89
CA ASN A 29 -13.74 4.85 3.61
C ASN A 29 -13.73 3.36 3.22
N LEU A 30 -12.60 2.88 2.70
CA LEU A 30 -12.40 1.47 2.37
C LEU A 30 -12.29 0.59 3.63
N SER A 31 -11.54 1.01 4.65
CA SER A 31 -11.48 0.29 5.94
C SER A 31 -12.87 0.17 6.59
N ARG A 32 -13.70 1.23 6.47
CA ARG A 32 -15.08 1.21 6.95
C ARG A 32 -15.97 0.27 6.11
N HIS A 33 -15.72 0.10 4.82
CA HIS A 33 -16.49 -0.81 3.98
C HIS A 33 -16.15 -2.28 4.24
N LEU A 34 -14.87 -2.60 4.44
CA LEU A 34 -14.44 -3.94 4.89
C LEU A 34 -14.99 -4.30 6.28
N GLN A 35 -15.19 -3.30 7.15
CA GLN A 35 -15.86 -3.48 8.46
C GLN A 35 -17.39 -3.50 8.36
N ASN A 36 -18.00 -2.79 7.42
CA ASN A 36 -19.46 -2.78 7.27
C ASN A 36 -19.99 -4.04 6.56
N ALA A 37 -19.15 -4.75 5.80
CA ALA A 37 -19.43 -6.12 5.36
C ALA A 37 -19.58 -7.09 6.56
N GLU A 38 -19.16 -6.68 7.76
CA GLU A 38 -19.24 -7.44 9.01
C GLU A 38 -20.58 -7.25 9.76
N VAL A 39 -21.55 -6.49 9.23
CA VAL A 39 -22.84 -6.25 9.93
C VAL A 39 -24.05 -6.41 9.02
N GLN A 40 -24.56 -7.65 8.92
CA GLN A 40 -26.00 -7.89 8.79
C GLN A 40 -26.50 -8.67 10.02
N PRO A 41 -27.48 -8.14 10.79
CA PRO A 41 -27.71 -8.55 12.17
C PRO A 41 -28.66 -9.77 12.34
N ASN A 42 -28.68 -10.75 11.42
CA ASN A 42 -29.65 -11.85 11.48
C ASN A 42 -29.12 -13.27 11.24
N HIS A 43 -27.82 -13.53 11.42
CA HIS A 43 -27.32 -14.91 11.47
C HIS A 43 -26.29 -15.10 12.59
N PRO A 44 -26.40 -16.18 13.41
CA PRO A 44 -25.46 -16.45 14.48
C PRO A 44 -24.22 -17.09 13.87
N CYS A 45 -23.29 -16.29 13.34
CA CYS A 45 -21.96 -16.76 13.05
C CYS A 45 -20.95 -16.04 13.94
N THR A 46 -20.31 -16.86 14.76
CA THR A 46 -19.42 -16.53 15.86
C THR A 46 -18.16 -15.85 15.35
N THR A 47 -18.04 -14.54 15.64
CA THR A 47 -16.79 -13.86 16.05
C THR A 47 -15.49 -14.48 15.53
N ALA A 48 -15.19 -14.33 14.24
CA ALA A 48 -13.84 -14.59 13.74
C ALA A 48 -12.98 -13.35 14.02
N ARG A 49 -12.27 -13.34 15.16
CA ARG A 49 -11.21 -12.37 15.49
C ARG A 49 -9.97 -12.56 14.60
N GLY A 50 -10.14 -12.52 13.29
CA GLY A 50 -9.05 -12.47 12.33
C GLY A 50 -8.57 -11.03 12.20
N THR A 51 -7.33 -10.74 12.56
CA THR A 51 -6.76 -9.40 12.37
C THR A 51 -6.62 -9.15 10.87
N LEU A 52 -7.54 -8.38 10.27
CA LEU A 52 -7.42 -7.89 8.90
C LEU A 52 -6.13 -7.07 8.79
N ARG A 53 -5.18 -7.50 7.95
CA ARG A 53 -3.93 -6.78 7.67
C ARG A 53 -3.97 -6.24 6.25
N VAL A 54 -4.24 -4.95 6.13
CA VAL A 54 -4.22 -4.23 4.86
C VAL A 54 -2.77 -3.87 4.52
N LEU A 55 -2.32 -4.18 3.31
CA LEU A 55 -0.91 -4.10 2.91
C LEU A 55 -0.58 -2.89 2.03
N ARG A 56 -1.33 -1.78 2.09
CA ARG A 56 -1.06 -0.67 1.15
C ARG A 56 -1.00 0.74 1.70
N ARG A 57 0.16 1.36 1.45
CA ARG A 57 0.31 2.78 1.10
C ARG A 57 1.10 2.83 -0.22
N ARG A 58 0.57 3.49 -1.26
CA ARG A 58 1.31 3.76 -2.52
C ARG A 58 1.94 5.15 -2.48
N HIS A 59 2.93 5.36 -3.34
CA HIS A 59 3.27 6.70 -3.78
C HIS A 59 2.00 7.45 -4.25
N PRO A 60 1.80 8.73 -3.89
CA PRO A 60 0.67 9.50 -4.38
C PRO A 60 0.68 9.56 -5.92
N PRO A 61 -0.46 9.30 -6.60
CA PRO A 61 -0.50 9.39 -8.06
C PRO A 61 -0.15 10.81 -8.51
N SER A 62 0.51 10.94 -9.65
CA SER A 62 0.73 12.24 -10.29
C SER A 62 -0.63 12.83 -10.74
N PRO A 63 -0.75 14.17 -10.89
CA PRO A 63 -2.00 14.80 -11.29
C PRO A 63 -2.58 14.28 -12.64
N GLU A 64 -1.74 13.73 -13.52
CA GLU A 64 -2.15 13.15 -14.81
C GLU A 64 -2.78 11.76 -14.69
N GLU A 65 -2.54 11.03 -13.58
CA GLU A 65 -3.07 9.68 -13.35
C GLU A 65 -4.50 9.69 -12.76
N LEU A 66 -5.04 10.88 -12.45
CA LEU A 66 -6.39 11.09 -11.89
C LEU A 66 -7.49 11.06 -12.98
N ALA A 67 -7.49 10.03 -13.82
CA ALA A 67 -8.56 9.81 -14.80
C ALA A 67 -9.90 9.40 -14.12
N PRO A 68 -11.06 9.59 -14.77
CA PRO A 68 -12.40 9.31 -14.20
C PRO A 68 -12.71 7.83 -13.92
N SER A 69 -11.76 6.93 -14.17
CA SER A 69 -11.87 5.48 -13.95
C SER A 69 -10.87 4.99 -12.90
N ALA A 70 -10.62 5.79 -11.86
CA ALA A 70 -9.68 5.45 -10.80
C ALA A 70 -10.08 4.12 -10.12
N SER A 71 -9.35 3.05 -10.42
CA SER A 71 -9.45 1.78 -9.71
C SER A 71 -8.46 1.77 -8.55
N PHE A 72 -8.93 1.37 -7.37
CA PHE A 72 -8.11 1.30 -6.17
C PHE A 72 -7.71 -0.15 -5.92
N ASN A 73 -6.41 -0.42 -5.93
CA ASN A 73 -5.88 -1.74 -5.69
C ASN A 73 -5.51 -1.89 -4.21
N VAL A 74 -6.03 -2.92 -3.57
CA VAL A 74 -5.93 -3.19 -2.14
C VAL A 74 -5.36 -4.59 -1.99
N ASP A 75 -4.26 -4.69 -1.25
CA ASP A 75 -3.63 -5.98 -1.00
C ASP A 75 -3.98 -6.36 0.45
N VAL A 76 -4.51 -7.56 0.69
CA VAL A 76 -4.85 -8.06 2.02
C VAL A 76 -4.13 -9.38 2.25
N ALA A 77 -3.36 -9.44 3.33
CA ALA A 77 -2.69 -10.66 3.72
C ALA A 77 -3.26 -11.23 5.02
N ALA A 78 -3.66 -12.49 4.99
CA ALA A 78 -4.20 -13.17 6.16
C ALA A 78 -3.99 -14.70 6.10
N PRO A 79 -4.14 -15.40 7.22
CA PRO A 79 -4.21 -16.86 7.22
C PRO A 79 -5.43 -17.36 6.39
N PRO A 80 -5.39 -18.62 5.89
CA PRO A 80 -6.40 -19.14 4.97
C PRO A 80 -7.85 -18.98 5.45
N ALA A 81 -8.12 -19.28 6.72
CA ALA A 81 -9.46 -19.17 7.29
C ALA A 81 -10.02 -17.74 7.20
N ALA A 82 -9.19 -16.73 7.47
CA ALA A 82 -9.61 -15.34 7.41
C ALA A 82 -9.82 -14.87 5.96
N LEU A 83 -9.04 -15.39 5.00
CA LEU A 83 -9.26 -15.07 3.59
C LEU A 83 -10.58 -15.64 3.06
N ILE A 84 -10.98 -16.83 3.52
CA ILE A 84 -12.29 -17.41 3.20
C ILE A 84 -13.41 -16.50 3.72
N ASP A 85 -13.34 -16.08 4.98
CA ASP A 85 -14.34 -15.18 5.57
C ASP A 85 -14.45 -13.84 4.80
N ILE A 86 -13.30 -13.26 4.42
CA ILE A 86 -13.24 -12.02 3.62
C ILE A 86 -13.85 -12.23 2.24
N TRP A 87 -13.50 -13.34 1.58
CA TRP A 87 -14.04 -13.69 0.27
C TRP A 87 -15.57 -13.82 0.31
N GLU A 88 -16.11 -14.55 1.29
CA GLU A 88 -17.54 -14.73 1.48
C GLU A 88 -18.26 -13.40 1.78
N GLY A 89 -17.68 -12.57 2.65
CA GLY A 89 -18.23 -11.25 2.98
C GLY A 89 -18.29 -10.32 1.76
N VAL A 90 -17.24 -10.28 0.95
CA VAL A 90 -17.19 -9.43 -0.26
C VAL A 90 -18.13 -9.97 -1.34
N SER A 91 -18.11 -11.28 -1.61
CA SER A 91 -18.93 -11.88 -2.66
C SER A 91 -20.44 -11.81 -2.40
N SER A 92 -20.86 -11.81 -1.12
CA SER A 92 -22.27 -11.71 -0.74
C SER A 92 -22.80 -10.27 -0.64
N GLY A 93 -21.94 -9.30 -0.31
CA GLY A 93 -22.34 -7.94 0.01
C GLY A 93 -21.95 -6.85 -0.99
N ALA A 94 -21.01 -7.11 -1.91
CA ALA A 94 -20.45 -6.08 -2.76
C ALA A 94 -21.21 -5.88 -4.08
N GLN A 95 -21.43 -4.62 -4.44
CA GLN A 95 -22.05 -4.28 -5.72
C GLN A 95 -21.07 -4.56 -6.87
N SER A 96 -21.58 -5.11 -7.97
CA SER A 96 -20.79 -5.40 -9.17
C SER A 96 -19.58 -6.32 -8.92
N PHE A 97 -19.72 -7.27 -7.98
CA PHE A 97 -18.68 -8.26 -7.71
C PHE A 97 -18.31 -9.05 -8.97
N SER A 98 -17.01 -9.21 -9.19
CA SER A 98 -16.45 -10.04 -10.25
C SER A 98 -15.10 -10.60 -9.84
N LEU A 99 -14.79 -11.81 -10.28
CA LEU A 99 -13.45 -12.38 -10.27
C LEU A 99 -12.75 -12.00 -11.58
N GLU A 100 -11.64 -11.25 -11.49
CA GLU A 100 -10.83 -10.88 -12.65
C GLU A 100 -9.93 -12.05 -13.09
N SER A 101 -9.44 -12.00 -14.32
CA SER A 101 -8.64 -13.09 -14.93
C SER A 101 -7.29 -13.33 -14.25
N ASP A 102 -6.82 -12.35 -13.48
CA ASP A 102 -5.59 -12.45 -12.67
C ASP A 102 -5.86 -12.99 -11.26
N GLY A 103 -7.08 -13.47 -10.97
CA GLY A 103 -7.48 -14.03 -9.69
C GLY A 103 -7.87 -12.98 -8.65
N LYS A 104 -7.81 -11.68 -8.98
CA LYS A 104 -8.22 -10.61 -8.06
C LYS A 104 -9.73 -10.46 -8.02
N ILE A 105 -10.23 -10.07 -6.86
CA ILE A 105 -11.62 -9.68 -6.69
C ILE A 105 -11.77 -8.23 -7.12
N ALA A 106 -12.83 -7.91 -7.86
CA ALA A 106 -13.20 -6.53 -8.12
C ALA A 106 -14.66 -6.27 -7.74
N PHE A 107 -14.92 -5.09 -7.17
CA PHE A 107 -16.26 -4.65 -6.80
C PHE A 107 -16.35 -3.12 -6.79
N ASP A 108 -17.56 -2.58 -6.88
CA ASP A 108 -17.79 -1.14 -6.84
C ASP A 108 -18.01 -0.69 -5.40
N ALA A 109 -17.20 0.27 -4.95
CA ALA A 109 -17.38 0.89 -3.64
C ALA A 109 -18.55 1.90 -3.69
N PRO A 110 -19.30 2.08 -2.58
CA PRO A 110 -20.42 3.02 -2.51
C PRO A 110 -20.07 4.47 -2.88
N GLN A 111 -18.79 4.83 -2.82
CA GLN A 111 -18.29 6.16 -3.17
C GLN A 111 -18.05 6.35 -4.68
N GLY A 112 -18.44 5.37 -5.52
CA GLY A 112 -18.41 5.50 -6.99
C GLY A 112 -17.06 5.19 -7.62
N PHE A 113 -16.22 4.38 -6.98
CA PHE A 113 -14.96 3.90 -7.56
C PHE A 113 -14.86 2.38 -7.47
N ARG A 114 -14.12 1.78 -8.39
CA ARG A 114 -13.91 0.32 -8.41
C ARG A 114 -12.74 -0.05 -7.50
N VAL A 115 -12.96 -1.00 -6.60
CA VAL A 115 -11.94 -1.63 -5.77
C VAL A 115 -11.50 -2.92 -6.44
N ARG A 116 -10.18 -3.13 -6.47
CA ARG A 116 -9.54 -4.40 -6.81
C ARG A 116 -8.83 -4.90 -5.58
N LEU A 117 -9.17 -6.10 -5.14
CA LEU A 117 -8.70 -6.71 -3.92
C LEU A 117 -7.86 -7.95 -4.29
N ASP A 118 -6.60 -7.91 -3.89
CA ASP A 118 -5.65 -9.01 -3.99
C ASP A 118 -5.58 -9.71 -2.62
N LEU A 119 -5.95 -11.00 -2.57
CA LEU A 119 -5.96 -11.80 -1.35
C LEU A 119 -4.71 -12.67 -1.31
N ILE A 120 -3.85 -12.41 -0.33
CA ILE A 120 -2.55 -13.05 -0.23
C ILE A 120 -2.51 -13.92 1.02
N GLU A 121 -2.27 -15.22 0.84
CA GLU A 121 -2.17 -16.17 1.95
C GLU A 121 -0.86 -15.96 2.72
N ILE A 122 -0.96 -15.85 4.05
CA ILE A 122 0.19 -15.85 4.94
C ILE A 122 0.52 -17.28 5.36
N GLY A 123 1.80 -17.63 5.29
CA GLY A 123 2.31 -18.93 5.76
C GLY A 123 2.37 -20.00 4.66
N ASN A 124 2.08 -19.62 3.43
CA ASN A 124 2.20 -20.45 2.25
C ASN A 124 2.61 -19.58 1.04
N GLY A 125 3.86 -19.69 0.59
CA GLY A 125 4.42 -18.91 -0.53
C GLY A 125 5.34 -17.76 -0.11
N CYS A 126 5.43 -16.70 -0.94
CA CYS A 126 6.43 -15.63 -0.81
C CYS A 126 6.27 -14.74 0.45
N ILE A 127 5.13 -14.82 1.15
CA ILE A 127 4.87 -14.08 2.39
C ILE A 127 4.61 -15.06 3.54
N GLU A 128 5.66 -15.40 4.27
CA GLU A 128 5.52 -16.26 5.45
C GLU A 128 4.94 -15.55 6.67
N ARG A 129 5.22 -14.23 6.82
CA ARG A 129 4.86 -13.47 8.02
C ARG A 129 4.77 -11.96 7.78
N ILE A 130 4.14 -11.27 8.73
CA ILE A 130 4.22 -9.81 8.92
C ILE A 130 4.75 -9.62 10.34
N HIS A 131 5.86 -8.91 10.49
CA HIS A 131 6.54 -8.75 11.77
C HIS A 131 5.80 -7.80 12.70
N VAL A 132 5.35 -6.67 12.17
CA VAL A 132 4.67 -5.63 12.93
C VAL A 132 3.42 -5.19 12.16
N ALA A 133 2.28 -5.28 12.84
CA ALA A 133 1.02 -4.75 12.35
C ALA A 133 0.62 -3.56 13.22
N GLU A 134 0.34 -2.43 12.59
CA GLU A 134 -0.07 -1.19 13.25
C GLU A 134 -1.60 -1.06 13.19
N PRO A 135 -2.25 -0.61 14.29
CA PRO A 135 -3.69 -0.38 14.26
C PRO A 135 -4.03 0.75 13.29
N PHE A 136 -5.01 0.50 12.43
CA PHE A 136 -5.53 1.47 11.48
C PHE A 136 -7.05 1.37 11.41
N ARG A 137 -7.72 2.22 12.18
CA ARG A 137 -9.17 2.46 12.09
C ARG A 137 -10.00 1.19 12.13
N GLY A 138 -9.77 0.34 13.13
CA GLY A 138 -10.47 -0.93 13.34
C GLY A 138 -9.95 -2.09 12.48
N ALA A 139 -8.96 -1.85 11.62
CA ALA A 139 -8.16 -2.86 10.98
C ALA A 139 -6.71 -2.77 11.47
N SER A 140 -5.83 -3.61 10.94
CA SER A 140 -4.39 -3.44 11.06
C SER A 140 -3.76 -3.23 9.69
N VAL A 141 -2.61 -2.57 9.64
CA VAL A 141 -1.81 -2.35 8.44
C VAL A 141 -0.41 -2.82 8.73
N ALA A 142 0.27 -3.42 7.74
CA ALA A 142 1.68 -3.75 7.92
C ALA A 142 2.51 -2.49 8.21
N SER A 143 3.53 -2.62 9.06
CA SER A 143 4.50 -1.55 9.31
C SER A 143 5.19 -1.10 8.03
N MET A 144 5.79 0.09 8.02
CA MET A 144 6.55 0.55 6.84
C MET A 144 7.69 -0.41 6.47
N SER A 145 8.39 -0.96 7.46
CA SER A 145 9.43 -1.98 7.25
C SER A 145 8.88 -3.26 6.62
N ASP A 146 7.72 -3.75 7.07
CA ASP A 146 7.07 -4.89 6.43
C ASP A 146 6.62 -4.56 5.01
N LEU A 147 6.02 -3.39 4.78
CA LEU A 147 5.61 -2.96 3.44
C LEU A 147 6.81 -2.86 2.48
N LEU A 148 7.96 -2.35 2.95
CA LEU A 148 9.19 -2.29 2.18
C LEU A 148 9.65 -3.70 1.75
N ARG A 149 9.72 -4.64 2.71
CA ARG A 149 10.10 -6.03 2.45
C ARG A 149 9.13 -6.70 1.47
N LEU A 150 7.83 -6.50 1.65
CA LEU A 150 6.80 -7.06 0.77
C LEU A 150 6.85 -6.48 -0.64
N ARG A 151 7.15 -5.18 -0.78
CA ARG A 151 7.34 -4.54 -2.09
C ARG A 151 8.61 -5.05 -2.80
N ALA A 152 9.63 -5.47 -2.07
CA ALA A 152 10.82 -6.07 -2.67
C ALA A 152 10.49 -7.33 -3.50
N VAL A 153 9.54 -8.15 -3.02
CA VAL A 153 9.07 -9.34 -3.73
C VAL A 153 8.49 -8.96 -5.09
N THR A 154 7.59 -7.97 -5.13
CA THR A 154 6.95 -7.57 -6.40
C THR A 154 7.91 -6.87 -7.35
N VAL A 155 8.92 -6.15 -6.84
CA VAL A 155 10.02 -5.62 -7.67
C VAL A 155 10.78 -6.76 -8.34
N VAL A 156 11.17 -7.80 -7.61
CA VAL A 156 11.93 -8.92 -8.18
C VAL A 156 11.09 -9.75 -9.16
N GLU A 157 9.83 -10.02 -8.82
CA GLU A 157 8.97 -10.89 -9.65
C GLU A 157 8.42 -10.20 -10.90
N ARG A 158 8.17 -8.87 -10.84
CA ARG A 158 7.49 -8.13 -11.92
C ARG A 158 8.35 -7.05 -12.56
N GLY A 159 9.24 -6.42 -11.79
CA GLY A 159 10.27 -5.51 -12.29
C GLY A 159 9.79 -4.22 -12.97
N SER A 160 8.51 -3.85 -12.88
CA SER A 160 8.03 -2.62 -13.54
C SER A 160 8.51 -1.37 -12.82
N ASP A 161 8.77 -0.28 -13.57
CA ASP A 161 9.25 1.01 -13.04
C ASP A 161 8.42 1.51 -11.86
N GLY A 162 7.09 1.41 -11.92
CA GLY A 162 6.20 1.83 -10.83
C GLY A 162 6.38 1.04 -9.54
N GLU A 163 6.81 -0.22 -9.61
CA GLU A 163 7.10 -1.04 -8.43
C GLU A 163 8.45 -0.64 -7.81
N VAL A 164 9.44 -0.31 -8.66
CA VAL A 164 10.74 0.22 -8.21
C VAL A 164 10.56 1.59 -7.55
N ASP A 165 9.70 2.45 -8.10
CA ASP A 165 9.39 3.75 -7.52
C ASP A 165 8.63 3.64 -6.19
N ASP A 166 7.63 2.75 -6.10
CA ASP A 166 6.96 2.44 -4.83
C ASP A 166 7.96 1.90 -3.79
N PHE A 167 8.92 1.05 -4.21
CA PHE A 167 9.98 0.53 -3.34
C PHE A 167 10.92 1.64 -2.85
N ARG A 168 11.39 2.51 -3.74
CA ARG A 168 12.24 3.66 -3.37
C ARG A 168 11.52 4.60 -2.40
N TRP A 169 10.24 4.87 -2.64
CA TRP A 169 9.43 5.71 -1.76
C TRP A 169 9.27 5.08 -0.36
N LEU A 170 9.01 3.77 -0.29
CA LEU A 170 8.95 3.05 0.99
C LEU A 170 10.30 3.08 1.71
N LEU A 171 11.40 2.91 0.96
CA LEU A 171 12.75 2.97 1.51
C LEU A 171 13.04 4.33 2.15
N GLU A 172 12.68 5.41 1.45
CA GLU A 172 12.78 6.77 2.00
C GLU A 172 11.92 6.92 3.26
N CYS A 173 10.69 6.43 3.26
CA CYS A 173 9.79 6.51 4.43
C CYS A 173 10.35 5.78 5.65
N VAL A 174 10.87 4.56 5.45
CA VAL A 174 11.50 3.76 6.52
C VAL A 174 12.75 4.47 7.05
N ALA A 175 13.63 4.93 6.16
CA ALA A 175 14.86 5.64 6.52
C ALA A 175 14.57 6.93 7.28
N ARG A 176 13.60 7.74 6.81
CA ARG A 176 13.22 9.00 7.43
C ARG A 176 12.53 8.79 8.79
N GLY A 177 11.90 7.63 8.99
CA GLY A 177 11.38 7.20 10.27
C GLY A 177 12.46 6.68 11.24
N GLY A 178 13.72 6.58 10.81
CA GLY A 178 14.80 5.98 11.60
C GLY A 178 14.58 4.49 11.88
N GLN A 179 13.76 3.83 11.07
CA GLN A 179 13.44 2.41 11.23
C GLN A 179 14.50 1.55 10.55
N VAL A 180 14.77 0.38 11.13
CA VAL A 180 15.56 -0.67 10.53
C VAL A 180 14.69 -1.89 10.25
N LEU A 181 15.10 -2.72 9.30
CA LEU A 181 14.43 -3.98 9.04
C LEU A 181 14.65 -4.95 10.22
N PRO A 182 13.65 -5.82 10.50
CA PRO A 182 13.86 -6.94 11.40
C PRO A 182 14.93 -7.89 10.85
N GLY A 183 15.36 -8.87 11.64
CA GLY A 183 16.20 -9.95 11.13
C GLY A 183 15.43 -10.71 10.04
N LEU A 184 15.98 -10.72 8.84
CA LEU A 184 15.41 -11.35 7.66
C LEU A 184 15.99 -12.75 7.48
N ASP A 185 15.18 -13.69 7.02
CA ASP A 185 15.68 -14.99 6.55
C ASP A 185 16.34 -14.88 5.16
N ASN A 186 16.91 -16.00 4.69
CA ASN A 186 17.64 -16.03 3.43
C ASN A 186 16.77 -15.65 2.22
N GLN A 187 15.50 -16.05 2.21
CA GLN A 187 14.58 -15.78 1.10
C GLN A 187 14.17 -14.30 1.11
N GLU A 188 13.85 -13.76 2.28
CA GLU A 188 13.55 -12.35 2.49
C GLU A 188 14.74 -11.47 2.09
N LEU A 189 15.96 -11.88 2.45
CA LEU A 189 17.19 -11.20 2.05
C LEU A 189 17.38 -11.24 0.53
N GLU A 190 17.18 -12.39 -0.12
CA GLU A 190 17.31 -12.52 -1.56
C GLU A 190 16.40 -11.51 -2.29
N TYR A 191 15.13 -11.39 -1.86
CA TYR A 191 14.21 -10.43 -2.46
C TYR A 191 14.62 -8.97 -2.21
N VAL A 192 14.99 -8.62 -0.98
CA VAL A 192 15.42 -7.24 -0.64
C VAL A 192 16.69 -6.85 -1.40
N MET A 193 17.65 -7.77 -1.51
CA MET A 193 18.88 -7.56 -2.26
C MET A 193 18.63 -7.48 -3.77
N GLY A 194 17.74 -8.33 -4.30
CA GLY A 194 17.31 -8.29 -5.70
C GLY A 194 16.66 -6.96 -6.05
N ALA A 195 15.74 -6.47 -5.22
CA ALA A 195 15.14 -5.14 -5.39
C ALA A 195 16.18 -4.02 -5.24
N GLY A 196 17.15 -4.18 -4.33
CA GLY A 196 18.28 -3.26 -4.17
C GLY A 196 19.16 -3.15 -5.42
N ALA A 197 19.25 -4.19 -6.25
CA ALA A 197 19.98 -4.14 -7.51
C ALA A 197 19.35 -3.14 -8.51
N CYS A 198 18.05 -2.87 -8.42
CA CYS A 198 17.34 -1.88 -9.23
C CYS A 198 17.57 -0.44 -8.77
N LEU A 199 18.21 -0.23 -7.61
CA LEU A 199 18.44 1.09 -7.03
C LEU A 199 19.74 1.74 -7.53
N GLY A 200 19.75 3.07 -7.53
CA GLY A 200 20.97 3.87 -7.72
C GLY A 200 21.89 3.82 -6.50
N VAL A 201 23.13 4.28 -6.66
CA VAL A 201 24.17 4.19 -5.61
C VAL A 201 23.72 4.80 -4.28
N LEU A 202 23.11 5.99 -4.30
CA LEU A 202 22.64 6.66 -3.07
C LEU A 202 21.54 5.87 -2.37
N ASP A 203 20.56 5.38 -3.12
CA ASP A 203 19.46 4.59 -2.56
C ASP A 203 19.97 3.26 -1.99
N ARG A 204 21.00 2.64 -2.57
CA ARG A 204 21.64 1.43 -1.99
C ARG A 204 22.34 1.71 -0.66
N LEU A 205 22.94 2.89 -0.49
CA LEU A 205 23.47 3.31 0.82
C LEU A 205 22.35 3.47 1.85
N VAL A 206 21.21 4.04 1.44
CA VAL A 206 20.03 4.13 2.31
C VAL A 206 19.51 2.73 2.66
N LEU A 207 19.43 1.82 1.69
CA LEU A 207 19.03 0.43 1.92
C LEU A 207 19.99 -0.29 2.88
N THR A 208 21.29 -0.05 2.74
CA THR A 208 22.32 -0.57 3.66
C THR A 208 22.07 -0.10 5.10
N ALA A 209 21.77 1.19 5.28
CA ALA A 209 21.45 1.74 6.59
C ALA A 209 20.14 1.16 7.16
N VAL A 210 19.13 0.98 6.32
CA VAL A 210 17.82 0.42 6.69
C VAL A 210 17.91 -1.08 7.01
N LEU A 211 18.77 -1.86 6.34
CA LEU A 211 19.05 -3.25 6.70
C LEU A 211 19.61 -3.37 8.12
N GLY A 212 20.45 -2.41 8.51
CA GLY A 212 20.98 -2.28 9.87
C GLY A 212 21.82 -3.48 10.33
N ALA A 213 22.17 -3.49 11.61
CA ALA A 213 23.02 -4.54 12.19
C ALA A 213 22.36 -5.93 12.17
N ASN A 214 21.02 -5.98 12.18
CA ASN A 214 20.26 -7.22 12.11
C ASN A 214 20.54 -8.02 10.83
N ASN A 215 20.92 -7.33 9.75
CA ASN A 215 21.15 -7.90 8.43
C ASN A 215 22.55 -7.54 7.90
N GLY A 216 23.52 -7.35 8.81
CA GLY A 216 24.81 -6.72 8.51
C GLY A 216 25.61 -7.38 7.38
N ALA A 217 25.59 -8.72 7.27
CA ALA A 217 26.28 -9.42 6.20
C ALA A 217 25.73 -9.05 4.80
N ALA A 218 24.41 -8.94 4.67
CA ALA A 218 23.76 -8.51 3.43
C ALA A 218 23.93 -7.00 3.18
N ALA A 219 23.90 -6.20 4.25
CA ALA A 219 24.17 -4.76 4.14
C ALA A 219 25.57 -4.50 3.55
N CYS A 220 26.59 -5.25 3.99
CA CYS A 220 27.94 -5.12 3.47
C CYS A 220 28.09 -5.51 1.99
N SER A 221 27.23 -6.37 1.43
CA SER A 221 27.33 -6.75 0.02
C SER A 221 26.68 -5.76 -0.95
N LEU A 222 26.01 -4.72 -0.44
CA LEU A 222 25.47 -3.60 -1.23
C LEU A 222 26.47 -2.45 -1.43
N LEU A 223 27.60 -2.47 -0.71
CA LEU A 223 28.67 -1.46 -0.72
C LEU A 223 29.82 -1.86 -1.66
#